data_AF-A0A0R2H4A0-F1
#
_entry.id   AF-A0A0R2H4A0-F1
#
_cell.length_a   1.000
_cell.length_b   1.000
_cell.length_c   1.000
_cell.angle_alpha   90.00
_cell.angle_beta   90.00
_cell.angle_gamma   90.00
#
_symmetry.space_group_name_H-M   'P 1'
#
loop_
_entity.id
_entity.type
_entity.pdbx_description
1 polymer ?
#
loop_
_entity_poly.entity_id
_entity_poly.type
_entity_poly.pdbx_seq_one_letter_code
_entity_poly.pdbx_strand_id
1 'polypeptide(L)'
;MNKKLRIKKSILALLAGVSMLGIGVGASSILNDSVSVHAETIAGNSQYSPTIHIKVMVGNKMRDLIPSYAGNGVGKKNMKGILWAPNISGYTPNIKGSINFTYNGTTKLTKLSKKLYYTKTATPVTYKNQKLSKQVKLAPGHDFYNHVPGSKYTAKRTHYGKTYKGKTITINMSGVKKGTKTPYYRCSYKGKNIGWIYGGALANVTSYKTVKKTATVIAKPTNNFYNHVTLSTYATKLTHFGKTYKNKKVTINMQATRQGTKTPYYRCSVSGKNIGWIYGGALSNFR
;
A
#
# COMPACT_ATOMS: atom_id res chain seq x y z
N MET A 1 -64.19 -19.65 -27.89
CA MET A 1 -63.64 -18.29 -27.78
C MET A 1 -62.44 -18.33 -26.82
N ASN A 2 -61.22 -18.24 -27.35
CA ASN A 2 -59.96 -18.44 -26.63
C ASN A 2 -59.59 -17.25 -25.72
N LYS A 3 -59.25 -17.49 -24.45
CA LYS A 3 -58.23 -16.67 -23.75
C LYS A 3 -57.42 -17.52 -22.77
N LYS A 4 -56.11 -17.49 -23.03
CA LYS A 4 -55.02 -18.34 -22.52
C LYS A 4 -54.73 -18.12 -21.03
N LEU A 5 -54.54 -19.24 -20.33
CA LEU A 5 -53.77 -19.35 -19.09
C LEU A 5 -52.29 -19.01 -19.36
N ARG A 6 -51.64 -18.21 -18.51
CA ARG A 6 -50.17 -18.15 -18.46
C ARG A 6 -49.68 -17.96 -17.02
N ILE A 7 -49.20 -19.07 -16.48
CA ILE A 7 -48.38 -19.21 -15.27
C ILE A 7 -47.07 -18.45 -15.47
N LYS A 8 -46.61 -17.70 -14.46
CA LYS A 8 -45.18 -17.35 -14.33
C LYS A 8 -44.65 -17.82 -12.98
N LYS A 9 -43.69 -18.73 -13.08
CA LYS A 9 -42.85 -19.29 -12.03
C LYS A 9 -41.99 -18.21 -11.37
N SER A 10 -41.87 -18.34 -10.05
CA SER A 10 -40.87 -17.76 -9.15
C SER A 10 -39.46 -18.26 -9.48
N ILE A 11 -38.43 -17.41 -9.32
CA ILE A 11 -37.04 -17.83 -9.06
C ILE A 11 -36.42 -16.90 -8.01
N LEU A 12 -36.09 -17.53 -6.89
CA LEU A 12 -35.24 -17.11 -5.79
C LEU A 12 -33.79 -17.50 -6.15
N ALA A 13 -32.80 -16.61 -5.98
CA ALA A 13 -31.37 -16.97 -5.95
C ALA A 13 -30.61 -15.85 -5.21
N LEU A 14 -30.32 -16.02 -3.92
CA LEU A 14 -29.09 -16.57 -3.31
C LEU A 14 -27.79 -15.80 -3.63
N LEU A 15 -27.21 -15.24 -2.57
CA LEU A 15 -25.82 -14.77 -2.50
C LEU A 15 -24.85 -15.88 -2.90
N ALA A 16 -23.93 -15.57 -3.81
CA ALA A 16 -22.65 -16.25 -3.90
C ALA A 16 -21.54 -15.20 -4.04
N GLY A 17 -20.65 -15.19 -3.05
CA GLY A 17 -19.42 -14.42 -3.10
C GLY A 17 -18.48 -15.01 -4.14
N VAL A 18 -17.93 -14.15 -5.00
CA VAL A 18 -16.77 -14.48 -5.84
C VAL A 18 -15.75 -13.37 -5.67
N SER A 19 -14.68 -13.69 -4.96
CA SER A 19 -13.41 -12.99 -5.00
C SER A 19 -12.75 -13.23 -6.36
N MET A 20 -12.42 -12.18 -7.11
CA MET A 20 -11.43 -12.27 -8.19
C MET A 20 -10.43 -11.13 -8.14
N LEU A 21 -9.18 -11.53 -7.92
CA LEU A 21 -7.96 -10.81 -8.27
C LEU A 21 -7.90 -10.62 -9.79
N GLY A 22 -7.36 -9.48 -10.21
CA GLY A 22 -7.55 -8.96 -11.56
C GLY A 22 -6.82 -9.68 -12.68
N ILE A 23 -7.39 -9.53 -13.87
CA ILE A 23 -6.76 -9.60 -15.20
C ILE A 23 -7.40 -8.49 -16.04
N GLY A 24 -6.62 -7.84 -16.88
CA GLY A 24 -7.07 -6.76 -17.74
C GLY A 24 -7.63 -7.21 -19.09
N VAL A 25 -8.15 -6.21 -19.79
CA VAL A 25 -8.53 -6.14 -21.21
C VAL A 25 -9.87 -6.80 -21.57
N GLY A 26 -10.73 -6.00 -22.20
CA GLY A 26 -11.96 -6.45 -22.83
C GLY A 26 -13.03 -5.36 -22.80
N ALA A 27 -13.16 -4.62 -23.90
CA ALA A 27 -14.35 -3.82 -24.13
C ALA A 27 -15.57 -4.75 -24.13
N SER A 28 -16.53 -4.51 -23.25
CA SER A 28 -17.88 -5.04 -23.36
C SER A 28 -18.80 -4.15 -22.52
N SER A 29 -19.71 -3.48 -23.22
CA SER A 29 -20.97 -2.91 -22.75
C SER A 29 -21.26 -3.03 -21.25
N ILE A 30 -20.85 -2.03 -20.47
CA ILE A 30 -21.53 -1.79 -19.19
C ILE A 30 -22.79 -1.01 -19.56
N LEU A 31 -23.89 -1.76 -19.52
CA LEU A 31 -25.27 -1.35 -19.65
C LEU A 31 -25.54 0.00 -18.95
N ASN A 32 -26.47 0.74 -19.55
CA ASN A 32 -27.17 1.90 -19.01
C ASN A 32 -27.93 1.53 -17.71
N ASP A 33 -27.23 1.15 -16.65
CA ASP A 33 -27.87 0.84 -15.38
C ASP A 33 -28.26 2.13 -14.67
N SER A 34 -29.48 2.58 -14.99
CA SER A 34 -30.33 3.29 -14.05
C SER A 34 -30.48 2.41 -12.80
N VAL A 35 -29.74 2.74 -11.75
CA VAL A 35 -29.84 2.05 -10.46
C VAL A 35 -31.24 2.30 -9.90
N SER A 36 -32.00 1.23 -9.79
CA SER A 36 -33.35 1.25 -9.24
C SER A 36 -33.29 1.07 -7.73
N VAL A 37 -33.89 1.98 -6.96
CA VAL A 37 -34.01 1.87 -5.50
C VAL A 37 -35.50 1.80 -5.18
N HIS A 38 -35.96 0.68 -4.65
CA HIS A 38 -37.33 0.54 -4.18
C HIS A 38 -37.51 1.33 -2.88
N ALA A 39 -38.37 2.35 -2.89
CA ALA A 39 -38.93 2.91 -1.65
C ALA A 39 -40.18 2.12 -1.27
N GLU A 40 -40.25 1.65 -0.02
CA GLU A 40 -41.39 0.94 0.53
C GLU A 40 -42.65 1.81 0.49
N THR A 41 -43.82 1.19 0.26
CA THR A 41 -45.12 1.86 0.25
C THR A 41 -45.76 1.64 1.60
N ILE A 42 -45.94 2.70 2.40
CA ILE A 42 -46.82 2.66 3.57
C ILE A 42 -48.00 3.58 3.25
N ALA A 43 -49.20 3.02 3.31
CA ALA A 43 -50.46 3.73 3.10
C ALA A 43 -50.81 4.51 4.37
N GLY A 44 -51.18 5.78 4.22
CA GLY A 44 -51.70 6.57 5.35
C GLY A 44 -51.32 8.05 5.24
N ASN A 45 -52.33 8.85 4.95
CA ASN A 45 -52.39 10.30 4.93
C ASN A 45 -51.50 10.99 6.01
N SER A 46 -50.29 11.40 5.63
CA SER A 46 -49.48 12.43 6.32
C SER A 46 -48.40 12.93 5.36
N GLN A 47 -48.00 14.19 5.51
CA GLN A 47 -47.04 14.89 4.66
C GLN A 47 -45.69 14.16 4.55
N TYR A 48 -45.55 13.24 3.61
CA TYR A 48 -44.29 12.52 3.39
C TYR A 48 -43.62 13.02 2.10
N SER A 49 -42.55 13.80 2.27
CA SER A 49 -41.55 13.95 1.21
C SER A 49 -40.79 12.62 1.08
N PRO A 50 -40.76 11.95 -0.08
CA PRO A 50 -40.02 10.71 -0.21
C PRO A 50 -38.54 10.96 0.11
N THR A 51 -37.97 10.19 1.04
CA THR A 51 -36.52 10.21 1.26
C THR A 51 -35.86 9.56 0.06
N ILE A 52 -35.17 10.37 -0.75
CA ILE A 52 -34.50 9.90 -1.96
C ILE A 52 -33.12 9.36 -1.56
N HIS A 53 -32.88 8.07 -1.79
CA HIS A 53 -31.56 7.46 -1.61
C HIS A 53 -30.86 7.34 -2.96
N ILE A 54 -29.62 7.84 -3.03
CA ILE A 54 -28.78 7.77 -4.23
C ILE A 54 -27.56 6.91 -3.91
N LYS A 55 -27.44 5.77 -4.58
CA LYS A 55 -26.30 4.86 -4.42
C LYS A 55 -25.15 5.27 -5.33
N VAL A 56 -23.97 5.51 -4.75
CA VAL A 56 -22.74 5.88 -5.47
C VAL A 56 -21.61 4.89 -5.20
N MET A 57 -20.73 4.71 -6.18
CA MET A 57 -19.51 3.92 -6.03
C MET A 57 -18.40 4.73 -5.37
N VAL A 58 -17.90 4.25 -4.23
CA VAL A 58 -16.78 4.81 -3.49
C VAL A 58 -15.67 3.77 -3.40
N GLY A 59 -14.64 3.93 -4.24
CA GLY A 59 -13.68 2.85 -4.48
C GLY A 59 -14.40 1.62 -5.03
N ASN A 60 -14.39 0.52 -4.26
CA ASN A 60 -15.03 -0.75 -4.64
C ASN A 60 -16.30 -1.04 -3.82
N LYS A 61 -16.88 -0.03 -3.15
CA LYS A 61 -18.07 -0.21 -2.30
C LYS A 61 -19.18 0.76 -2.72
N MET A 62 -20.42 0.29 -2.73
CA MET A 62 -21.60 1.16 -2.86
C MET A 62 -21.84 1.90 -1.54
N ARG A 63 -22.24 3.17 -1.61
CA ARG A 63 -22.69 3.97 -0.47
C ARG A 63 -23.95 4.75 -0.81
N ASP A 64 -24.85 4.89 0.17
CA ASP A 64 -26.04 5.72 0.05
C ASP A 64 -25.72 7.19 0.36
N LEU A 65 -26.21 8.09 -0.49
CA LEU A 65 -26.24 9.53 -0.29
C LEU A 65 -27.69 10.00 -0.23
N ILE A 66 -27.96 10.95 0.66
CA ILE A 66 -29.27 11.58 0.81
C ILE A 66 -29.12 13.03 0.29
N PRO A 67 -29.76 13.40 -0.83
CA PRO A 67 -29.70 14.75 -1.36
C PRO A 67 -30.52 15.74 -0.53
N SER A 68 -30.09 16.99 -0.49
CA SER A 68 -30.95 18.09 -0.04
C SER A 68 -31.92 18.47 -1.17
N TYR A 69 -33.22 18.50 -0.88
CA TYR A 69 -34.26 18.81 -1.86
C TYR A 69 -34.60 20.31 -1.85
N ALA A 70 -34.69 20.91 -3.03
CA ALA A 70 -35.19 22.26 -3.24
C ALA A 70 -36.40 22.18 -4.19
N GLY A 71 -37.56 21.81 -3.65
CA GLY A 71 -38.80 21.88 -4.40
C GLY A 71 -40.00 21.93 -3.48
N ASN A 72 -40.90 22.87 -3.74
CA ASN A 72 -42.20 22.92 -3.11
C ASN A 72 -43.15 22.03 -3.93
N GLY A 73 -43.67 20.95 -3.32
CA GLY A 73 -44.82 20.24 -3.87
C GLY A 73 -44.86 18.76 -3.56
N VAL A 74 -45.72 18.40 -2.60
CA VAL A 74 -46.22 17.04 -2.37
C VAL A 74 -46.96 16.57 -3.63
N GLY A 75 -46.67 15.35 -4.12
CA GLY A 75 -47.47 14.67 -5.15
C GLY A 75 -47.08 14.88 -6.62
N LYS A 76 -46.00 15.61 -6.95
CA LYS A 76 -45.61 15.81 -8.36
C LYS A 76 -44.87 14.59 -8.93
N LYS A 77 -45.45 13.98 -9.97
CA LYS A 77 -44.74 13.04 -10.85
C LYS A 77 -43.49 13.74 -11.40
N ASN A 78 -42.32 13.11 -11.27
CA ASN A 78 -41.02 13.61 -11.79
C ASN A 78 -40.46 14.83 -11.04
N MET A 79 -39.87 14.61 -9.87
CA MET A 79 -39.16 15.64 -9.11
C MET A 79 -37.76 15.86 -9.68
N LYS A 80 -37.31 17.11 -9.78
CA LYS A 80 -35.92 17.46 -10.11
C LYS A 80 -35.26 18.08 -8.88
N GLY A 81 -33.98 17.84 -8.70
CA GLY A 81 -33.24 18.42 -7.59
C GLY A 81 -31.74 18.39 -7.83
N ILE A 82 -31.01 18.88 -6.83
CA ILE A 82 -29.56 19.02 -6.86
C ILE A 82 -28.98 18.16 -5.73
N LEU A 83 -27.97 17.35 -6.05
CA LEU A 83 -27.14 16.65 -5.08
C LEU A 83 -25.76 17.30 -5.07
N TRP A 84 -25.28 17.73 -3.90
CA TRP A 84 -23.88 18.12 -3.74
C TRP A 84 -23.05 16.87 -3.51
N ALA A 85 -21.94 16.71 -4.25
CA ALA A 85 -21.02 15.60 -4.03
C ALA A 85 -20.37 15.76 -2.64
N PRO A 86 -20.66 14.89 -1.65
CA PRO A 86 -20.06 15.03 -0.33
C PRO A 86 -18.55 14.84 -0.36
N ASN A 87 -17.87 15.49 0.59
CA ASN A 87 -16.47 15.25 0.85
C ASN A 87 -16.32 13.92 1.59
N ILE A 88 -15.78 12.91 0.90
CA ILE A 88 -15.47 11.61 1.50
C ILE A 88 -13.97 11.55 1.78
N SER A 89 -13.60 11.35 3.05
CA SER A 89 -12.19 11.30 3.45
C SER A 89 -11.40 10.28 2.63
N GLY A 90 -10.31 10.74 2.00
CA GLY A 90 -9.44 9.91 1.16
C GLY A 90 -9.97 9.59 -0.22
N TYR A 91 -11.08 10.22 -0.66
CA TYR A 91 -11.62 10.07 -2.00
C TYR A 91 -11.96 11.41 -2.65
N THR A 92 -11.86 11.46 -3.98
CA THR A 92 -12.20 12.62 -4.79
C THR A 92 -13.33 12.24 -5.75
N PRO A 93 -14.44 13.00 -5.78
CA PRO A 93 -15.50 12.75 -6.74
C PRO A 93 -15.03 13.10 -8.16
N ASN A 94 -15.53 12.38 -9.14
CA ASN A 94 -15.31 12.70 -10.56
C ASN A 94 -16.01 14.01 -10.99
N ILE A 95 -17.03 14.45 -10.24
CA ILE A 95 -17.76 15.71 -10.45
C ILE A 95 -17.54 16.59 -9.23
N LYS A 96 -17.02 17.81 -9.43
CA LYS A 96 -16.85 18.80 -8.38
C LYS A 96 -18.11 19.68 -8.31
N GLY A 97 -18.68 19.81 -7.12
CA GLY A 97 -19.87 20.62 -6.89
C GLY A 97 -21.16 19.79 -6.98
N SER A 98 -22.12 20.30 -7.74
CA SER A 98 -23.49 19.81 -7.72
C SER A 98 -23.86 18.99 -8.95
N ILE A 99 -24.77 18.03 -8.77
CA ILE A 99 -25.29 17.18 -9.83
C ILE A 99 -26.81 17.16 -9.80
N ASN A 100 -27.42 17.39 -10.97
CA ASN A 100 -28.87 17.32 -11.10
C ASN A 100 -29.34 15.86 -11.03
N PHE A 101 -30.45 15.62 -10.33
CA PHE A 101 -31.14 14.34 -10.34
C PHE A 101 -32.60 14.50 -10.76
N THR A 102 -33.20 13.42 -11.24
CA THR A 102 -34.64 13.31 -11.48
C THR A 102 -35.17 12.08 -10.77
N TYR A 103 -36.21 12.25 -9.96
CA TYR A 103 -36.92 11.17 -9.30
C TYR A 103 -38.26 10.94 -9.98
N ASN A 104 -38.47 9.75 -10.52
CA ASN A 104 -39.73 9.37 -11.14
C ASN A 104 -40.66 8.77 -10.08
N GLY A 105 -41.73 9.49 -9.74
CA GLY A 105 -42.69 9.07 -8.73
C GLY A 105 -43.48 7.79 -9.09
N THR A 106 -43.59 7.45 -10.37
CA THR A 106 -44.27 6.22 -10.83
C THR A 106 -43.40 4.99 -10.61
N THR A 107 -42.11 5.07 -10.98
CA THR A 107 -41.18 3.94 -10.85
C THR A 107 -40.42 3.94 -9.52
N LYS A 108 -40.54 5.02 -8.75
CA LYS A 108 -39.77 5.31 -7.53
C LYS A 108 -38.26 5.32 -7.76
N LEU A 109 -37.81 5.59 -8.98
CA LEU A 109 -36.38 5.56 -9.34
C LEU A 109 -35.78 6.96 -9.41
N THR A 110 -34.54 7.06 -8.92
CA THR A 110 -33.73 8.28 -9.03
C THR A 110 -32.67 8.09 -10.10
N LYS A 111 -32.63 9.01 -11.06
CA LYS A 111 -31.60 9.06 -12.10
C LYS A 111 -30.77 10.32 -11.93
N LEU A 112 -29.45 10.14 -11.86
CA LEU A 112 -28.50 11.25 -11.94
C LEU A 112 -28.32 11.69 -13.40
N SER A 113 -28.14 12.98 -13.62
CA SER A 113 -27.83 13.53 -14.96
C SER A 113 -26.46 13.07 -15.48
N LYS A 114 -25.55 12.72 -14.57
CA LYS A 114 -24.22 12.14 -14.86
C LYS A 114 -23.88 11.06 -13.83
N LYS A 115 -22.98 10.15 -14.16
CA LYS A 115 -22.51 9.14 -13.18
C LYS A 115 -21.61 9.81 -12.14
N LEU A 116 -21.98 9.68 -10.86
CA LEU A 116 -21.15 10.12 -9.73
C LEU A 116 -20.39 8.92 -9.14
N TYR A 117 -19.07 9.01 -9.12
CA TYR A 117 -18.20 8.02 -8.49
C TYR A 117 -16.97 8.69 -7.86
N TYR A 118 -16.38 8.00 -6.90
CA TYR A 118 -15.29 8.50 -6.09
C TYR A 118 -14.04 7.64 -6.28
N THR A 119 -12.94 8.29 -6.67
CA THR A 119 -11.63 7.65 -6.81
C THR A 119 -10.77 7.96 -5.59
N LYS A 120 -9.91 7.01 -5.20
CA LYS A 120 -9.03 7.20 -4.04
C LYS A 120 -8.10 8.39 -4.30
N THR A 121 -8.04 9.32 -3.36
CA THR A 121 -7.19 10.50 -3.46
C THR A 121 -5.72 10.08 -3.49
N ALA A 122 -5.02 10.53 -4.53
CA ALA A 122 -3.59 10.32 -4.66
C ALA A 122 -2.84 11.00 -3.52
N THR A 123 -1.90 10.29 -2.90
CA THR A 123 -1.01 10.88 -1.91
C THR A 123 0.08 11.67 -2.62
N PRO A 124 0.29 12.96 -2.29
CA PRO A 124 1.40 13.73 -2.84
C PRO A 124 2.74 13.05 -2.55
N VAL A 125 3.64 13.06 -3.54
CA VAL A 125 4.98 12.47 -3.43
C VAL A 125 6.02 13.51 -3.76
N THR A 126 6.96 13.72 -2.84
CA THR A 126 8.13 14.57 -3.07
C THR A 126 9.27 13.72 -3.61
N TYR A 127 9.77 14.09 -4.79
CA TYR A 127 10.85 13.37 -5.46
C TYR A 127 12.19 14.08 -5.27
N LYS A 128 13.26 13.31 -5.11
CA LYS A 128 14.64 13.82 -5.02
C LYS A 128 15.59 12.92 -5.79
N ASN A 129 16.50 13.51 -6.56
CA ASN A 129 17.59 12.79 -7.21
C ASN A 129 18.48 12.12 -6.17
N GLN A 130 19.04 10.96 -6.53
CA GLN A 130 19.92 10.17 -5.69
C GLN A 130 21.07 9.61 -6.54
N LYS A 131 22.16 9.23 -5.88
CA LYS A 131 23.25 8.47 -6.49
C LYS A 131 23.77 7.47 -5.46
N LEU A 132 22.99 6.41 -5.25
CA LEU A 132 23.25 5.42 -4.20
C LEU A 132 23.25 4.00 -4.78
N SER A 133 23.89 3.09 -4.05
CA SER A 133 23.74 1.65 -4.25
C SER A 133 23.17 1.03 -2.98
N LYS A 134 22.29 0.04 -3.16
CA LYS A 134 21.71 -0.76 -2.07
C LYS A 134 21.61 -2.22 -2.50
N GLN A 135 21.40 -3.10 -1.54
CA GLN A 135 21.07 -4.50 -1.83
C GLN A 135 19.61 -4.76 -1.51
N VAL A 136 18.94 -5.57 -2.32
CA VAL A 136 17.61 -6.07 -1.97
C VAL A 136 17.76 -7.08 -0.84
N LYS A 137 16.94 -6.97 0.20
CA LYS A 137 16.95 -7.91 1.33
C LYS A 137 16.63 -9.33 0.86
N LEU A 138 17.06 -10.34 1.63
CA LEU A 138 16.75 -11.73 1.33
C LEU A 138 15.25 -12.04 1.42
N ALA A 139 14.57 -11.38 2.36
CA ALA A 139 13.12 -11.34 2.49
C ALA A 139 12.64 -9.88 2.31
N PRO A 140 12.44 -9.41 1.08
CA PRO A 140 12.18 -7.99 0.81
C PRO A 140 10.79 -7.52 1.25
N GLY A 141 9.79 -8.42 1.30
CA GLY A 141 8.41 -8.08 1.67
C GLY A 141 7.67 -7.15 0.69
N HIS A 142 8.35 -6.63 -0.34
CA HIS A 142 7.81 -5.70 -1.31
C HIS A 142 8.37 -5.97 -2.72
N ASP A 143 7.57 -5.60 -3.71
CA ASP A 143 7.88 -5.72 -5.14
C ASP A 143 8.23 -4.36 -5.75
N PHE A 144 8.69 -4.39 -7.01
CA PHE A 144 8.96 -3.20 -7.80
C PHE A 144 7.73 -2.79 -8.61
N TYR A 145 7.52 -1.48 -8.76
CA TYR A 145 6.37 -0.89 -9.45
C TYR A 145 6.80 0.17 -10.47
N ASN A 146 6.03 0.39 -11.52
CA ASN A 146 6.32 1.46 -12.50
C ASN A 146 6.26 2.89 -11.88
N HIS A 147 5.47 3.07 -10.82
CA HIS A 147 5.36 4.31 -10.05
C HIS A 147 5.31 4.02 -8.55
N VAL A 148 5.50 5.06 -7.73
CA VAL A 148 5.27 4.98 -6.28
C VAL A 148 3.79 4.60 -6.01
N PRO A 149 3.51 3.47 -5.34
CA PRO A 149 2.16 3.05 -5.03
C PRO A 149 1.39 4.08 -4.19
N GLY A 150 0.18 4.41 -4.66
CA GLY A 150 -0.68 5.43 -4.03
C GLY A 150 -0.34 6.88 -4.41
N SER A 151 0.60 7.09 -5.34
CA SER A 151 0.84 8.40 -5.95
C SER A 151 -0.25 8.76 -6.98
N LYS A 152 -0.09 9.90 -7.68
CA LYS A 152 -1.02 10.34 -8.73
C LYS A 152 -1.11 9.40 -9.94
N TYR A 153 -0.11 8.53 -10.12
CA TYR A 153 -0.06 7.59 -11.22
C TYR A 153 -0.45 6.18 -10.76
N THR A 154 -1.14 5.45 -11.64
CA THR A 154 -1.48 4.05 -11.42
C THR A 154 -0.21 3.20 -11.32
N ALA A 155 0.00 2.61 -10.16
CA ALA A 155 1.11 1.70 -9.92
C ALA A 155 0.77 0.28 -10.39
N LYS A 156 1.63 -0.28 -11.22
CA LYS A 156 1.60 -1.67 -11.70
C LYS A 156 2.92 -2.32 -11.31
N ARG A 157 2.86 -3.54 -10.79
CA ARG A 157 4.07 -4.32 -10.47
C ARG A 157 4.85 -4.57 -11.75
N THR A 158 6.12 -4.20 -11.75
CA THR A 158 7.06 -4.44 -12.86
C THR A 158 7.86 -5.71 -12.62
N HIS A 159 8.28 -5.94 -11.37
CA HIS A 159 9.09 -7.11 -11.01
C HIS A 159 8.82 -7.56 -9.58
N TYR A 160 8.98 -8.86 -9.31
CA TYR A 160 8.97 -9.39 -7.95
C TYR A 160 10.25 -9.01 -7.21
N GLY A 161 10.14 -8.55 -5.97
CA GLY A 161 11.29 -8.22 -5.13
C GLY A 161 12.18 -9.44 -4.89
N LYS A 162 11.57 -10.61 -4.72
CA LYS A 162 12.26 -11.89 -4.50
C LYS A 162 13.21 -12.26 -5.65
N THR A 163 12.92 -11.86 -6.89
CA THR A 163 13.79 -12.09 -8.06
C THR A 163 15.14 -11.36 -7.93
N TYR A 164 15.18 -10.30 -7.11
CA TYR A 164 16.37 -9.49 -6.91
C TYR A 164 17.00 -9.66 -5.52
N LYS A 165 16.51 -10.59 -4.70
CA LYS A 165 17.03 -10.83 -3.33
C LYS A 165 18.56 -10.98 -3.33
N GLY A 166 19.23 -10.24 -2.45
CA GLY A 166 20.70 -10.21 -2.32
C GLY A 166 21.44 -9.43 -3.41
N LYS A 167 20.80 -9.10 -4.54
CA LYS A 167 21.44 -8.36 -5.64
C LYS A 167 21.65 -6.90 -5.26
N THR A 168 22.79 -6.36 -5.67
CA THR A 168 23.08 -4.93 -5.62
C THR A 168 22.35 -4.23 -6.76
N ILE A 169 21.65 -3.15 -6.42
CA ILE A 169 20.91 -2.28 -7.33
C ILE A 169 21.39 -0.84 -7.17
N THR A 170 21.30 -0.07 -8.25
CA THR A 170 21.56 1.37 -8.23
C THR A 170 20.26 2.13 -8.05
N ILE A 171 20.34 3.27 -7.37
CA ILE A 171 19.22 4.15 -7.08
C ILE A 171 19.56 5.53 -7.61
N ASN A 172 18.71 6.04 -8.49
CA ASN A 172 18.86 7.38 -9.05
C ASN A 172 17.79 8.37 -8.56
N MET A 173 16.77 7.90 -7.85
CA MET A 173 15.71 8.77 -7.33
C MET A 173 15.05 8.17 -6.08
N SER A 174 14.57 9.05 -5.21
CA SER A 174 13.72 8.72 -4.08
C SER A 174 12.38 9.46 -4.18
N GLY A 175 11.33 8.87 -3.62
CA GLY A 175 9.99 9.43 -3.56
C GLY A 175 9.41 9.23 -2.15
N VAL A 176 9.11 10.33 -1.46
CA VAL A 176 8.53 10.30 -0.11
C VAL A 176 7.07 10.71 -0.18
N LYS A 177 6.17 9.81 0.25
CA LYS A 177 4.74 10.13 0.34
C LYS A 177 4.48 11.05 1.53
N LYS A 178 3.63 12.06 1.35
CA LYS A 178 3.16 12.92 2.45
C LYS A 178 2.66 12.06 3.62
N GLY A 179 3.13 12.34 4.84
CA GLY A 179 2.79 11.58 6.04
C GLY A 179 3.60 10.30 6.28
N THR A 180 4.60 9.99 5.44
CA THR A 180 5.50 8.83 5.63
C THR A 180 6.96 9.24 5.76
N LYS A 181 7.75 8.48 6.51
CA LYS A 181 9.21 8.72 6.67
C LYS A 181 10.05 7.85 5.73
N THR A 182 9.60 6.64 5.41
CA THR A 182 10.37 5.71 4.58
C THR A 182 10.11 5.98 3.09
N PRO A 183 11.14 6.32 2.31
CA PRO A 183 10.98 6.60 0.89
C PRO A 183 10.70 5.31 0.10
N TYR A 184 10.17 5.49 -1.10
CA TYR A 184 10.36 4.57 -2.21
C TYR A 184 11.59 4.98 -3.00
N TYR A 185 12.27 4.01 -3.63
CA TYR A 185 13.44 4.27 -4.46
C TYR A 185 13.23 3.78 -5.88
N ARG A 186 13.60 4.58 -6.87
CA ARG A 186 13.66 4.17 -8.27
C ARG A 186 14.97 3.44 -8.50
N CYS A 187 14.86 2.19 -8.91
CA CYS A 187 15.97 1.25 -8.93
C CYS A 187 16.29 0.80 -10.35
N SER A 188 17.57 0.58 -10.59
CA SER A 188 18.07 -0.10 -11.78
C SER A 188 18.93 -1.30 -11.40
N TYR A 189 18.90 -2.34 -12.22
CA TYR A 189 19.77 -3.50 -12.12
C TYR A 189 20.49 -3.71 -13.45
N LYS A 190 21.83 -3.77 -13.42
CA LYS A 190 22.67 -3.84 -14.63
C LYS A 190 22.30 -2.77 -15.67
N GLY A 191 22.15 -1.52 -15.23
CA GLY A 191 21.79 -0.38 -16.08
C GLY A 191 20.31 -0.27 -16.47
N LYS A 192 19.51 -1.34 -16.33
CA LYS A 192 18.08 -1.35 -16.71
C LYS A 192 17.20 -0.92 -15.55
N ASN A 193 16.27 0.01 -15.79
CA ASN A 193 15.28 0.43 -14.80
C ASN A 193 14.33 -0.75 -14.49
N ILE A 194 14.21 -1.10 -13.20
CA ILE A 194 13.34 -2.18 -12.72
C ILE A 194 12.12 -1.67 -11.95
N GLY A 195 12.06 -0.37 -11.63
CA GLY A 195 10.92 0.29 -11.01
C GLY A 195 11.19 0.85 -9.62
N TRP A 196 10.11 1.23 -8.93
CA TRP A 196 10.06 1.77 -7.58
C TRP A 196 9.80 0.69 -6.55
N ILE A 197 10.60 0.62 -5.49
CA ILE A 197 10.40 -0.29 -4.36
C ILE A 197 10.40 0.46 -3.04
N TYR A 198 9.67 -0.05 -2.05
CA TYR A 198 9.68 0.50 -0.70
C TYR A 198 11.07 0.39 -0.07
N GLY A 199 11.60 1.47 0.50
CA GLY A 199 12.95 1.52 1.03
C GLY A 199 13.22 0.51 2.16
N GLY A 200 12.19 0.09 2.88
CA GLY A 200 12.29 -0.98 3.89
C GLY A 200 12.65 -2.35 3.32
N ALA A 201 12.47 -2.59 2.02
CA ALA A 201 12.86 -3.81 1.32
C ALA A 201 14.36 -3.86 0.96
N LEU A 202 15.07 -2.75 1.17
CA LEU A 202 16.47 -2.60 0.81
C LEU A 202 17.36 -2.53 2.05
N ALA A 203 18.61 -2.92 1.86
CA ALA A 203 19.68 -2.90 2.84
C ALA A 203 20.88 -2.10 2.30
N ASN A 204 21.78 -1.68 3.18
CA ASN A 204 23.03 -1.08 2.74
C ASN A 204 23.93 -2.16 2.14
N VAL A 205 24.67 -1.80 1.09
CA VAL A 205 25.67 -2.70 0.52
C VAL A 205 26.68 -3.06 1.60
N THR A 206 26.91 -4.36 1.80
CA THR A 206 27.86 -4.85 2.81
C THR A 206 28.86 -5.77 2.13
N SER A 207 30.14 -5.44 2.22
CA SER A 207 31.24 -6.31 1.77
C SER A 207 31.81 -7.08 2.96
N TYR A 208 32.32 -8.28 2.68
CA TYR A 208 32.86 -9.19 3.68
C TYR A 208 34.27 -9.60 3.26
N LYS A 209 35.16 -9.76 4.23
CA LYS A 209 36.49 -10.33 4.02
C LYS A 209 36.91 -11.20 5.19
N THR A 210 37.60 -12.29 4.89
CA THR A 210 38.26 -13.12 5.89
C THR A 210 39.42 -12.35 6.50
N VAL A 211 39.57 -12.45 7.82
CA VAL A 211 40.70 -11.88 8.57
C VAL A 211 41.09 -12.86 9.67
N LYS A 212 42.30 -12.75 10.21
CA LYS A 212 42.71 -13.45 11.43
C LYS A 212 43.23 -12.41 12.40
N LYS A 213 42.39 -12.03 13.36
CA LYS A 213 42.70 -11.00 14.35
C LYS A 213 42.26 -11.44 15.74
N THR A 214 42.81 -10.77 16.74
CA THR A 214 42.29 -10.77 18.10
C THR A 214 41.99 -9.34 18.52
N ALA A 215 41.04 -9.17 19.43
CA ALA A 215 40.72 -7.88 20.03
C ALA A 215 40.20 -8.10 21.45
N THR A 216 40.02 -7.01 22.19
CA THR A 216 39.36 -7.02 23.48
C THR A 216 38.05 -6.25 23.38
N VAL A 217 36.96 -6.76 23.94
CA VAL A 217 35.72 -5.99 24.07
C VAL A 217 35.95 -4.88 25.11
N ILE A 218 35.60 -3.64 24.77
CA ILE A 218 35.84 -2.49 25.65
C ILE A 218 35.10 -2.62 27.00
N ALA A 219 35.53 -1.85 28.00
CA ALA A 219 34.97 -1.92 29.36
C ALA A 219 33.48 -1.51 29.44
N LYS A 220 33.04 -0.57 28.58
CA LYS A 220 31.67 -0.04 28.53
C LYS A 220 31.07 -0.18 27.12
N PRO A 221 30.81 -1.41 26.64
CA PRO A 221 30.31 -1.62 25.29
C PRO A 221 28.85 -1.17 25.18
N THR A 222 28.53 -0.35 24.18
CA THR A 222 27.16 0.07 23.85
C THR A 222 26.53 -0.79 22.74
N ASN A 223 27.32 -1.62 22.07
CA ASN A 223 26.86 -2.52 21.01
C ASN A 223 26.81 -3.97 21.48
N ASN A 224 25.84 -4.71 20.96
CA ASN A 224 25.67 -6.14 21.20
C ASN A 224 26.14 -6.97 19.99
N PHE A 225 26.23 -8.28 20.21
CA PHE A 225 26.51 -9.25 19.15
C PHE A 225 25.21 -9.72 18.50
N TYR A 226 25.24 -9.86 17.18
CA TYR A 226 24.12 -10.32 16.37
C TYR A 226 24.53 -11.47 15.44
N ASN A 227 23.59 -12.29 14.99
CA ASN A 227 23.87 -13.36 14.02
C ASN A 227 24.41 -12.84 12.66
N HIS A 228 24.07 -11.60 12.28
CA HIS A 228 24.55 -10.93 11.07
C HIS A 228 24.85 -9.45 11.33
N VAL A 229 25.55 -8.82 10.38
CA VAL A 229 25.77 -7.37 10.36
C VAL A 229 24.42 -6.65 10.31
N THR A 230 24.21 -5.70 11.23
CA THR A 230 23.00 -4.87 11.26
C THR A 230 22.77 -4.12 9.95
N LEU A 231 21.52 -3.98 9.54
CA LEU A 231 21.12 -3.31 8.28
C LEU A 231 21.75 -3.89 7.00
N SER A 232 22.25 -5.12 7.05
CA SER A 232 22.62 -5.91 5.87
C SER A 232 21.39 -6.59 5.25
N THR A 233 21.59 -7.41 4.22
CA THR A 233 20.52 -8.15 3.54
C THR A 233 19.85 -9.22 4.40
N TYR A 234 20.48 -9.60 5.51
CA TYR A 234 20.03 -10.64 6.43
C TYR A 234 19.18 -10.06 7.57
N ALA A 235 18.23 -10.86 8.06
CA ALA A 235 17.54 -10.55 9.30
C ALA A 235 18.49 -10.70 10.50
N THR A 236 18.50 -9.71 11.38
CA THR A 236 19.36 -9.71 12.56
C THR A 236 18.61 -10.14 13.81
N LYS A 237 19.20 -11.07 14.55
CA LYS A 237 18.79 -11.53 15.87
C LYS A 237 19.94 -11.31 16.85
N LEU A 238 19.61 -10.78 18.03
CA LEU A 238 20.55 -10.65 19.14
C LEU A 238 21.05 -12.06 19.52
N THR A 239 22.38 -12.25 19.53
CA THR A 239 22.99 -13.50 19.97
C THR A 239 23.53 -13.37 21.38
N HIS A 240 24.19 -12.25 21.68
CA HIS A 240 24.76 -11.98 23.00
C HIS A 240 24.80 -10.49 23.33
N PHE A 241 24.71 -10.16 24.61
CA PHE A 241 24.94 -8.81 25.09
C PHE A 241 26.44 -8.48 25.11
N GLY A 242 26.83 -7.32 24.59
CA GLY A 242 28.23 -6.87 24.62
C GLY A 242 28.79 -6.78 26.04
N LYS A 243 27.94 -6.35 26.99
CA LYS A 243 28.29 -6.19 28.40
C LYS A 243 28.75 -7.49 29.07
N THR A 244 28.21 -8.64 28.65
CA THR A 244 28.61 -9.98 29.14
C THR A 244 30.07 -10.31 28.81
N TYR A 245 30.62 -9.66 27.78
CA TYR A 245 31.96 -9.90 27.28
C TYR A 245 32.91 -8.75 27.54
N LYS A 246 32.53 -7.72 28.32
CA LYS A 246 33.42 -6.59 28.65
C LYS A 246 34.79 -7.09 29.14
N ASN A 247 35.86 -6.46 28.65
CA ASN A 247 37.26 -6.81 28.94
C ASN A 247 37.70 -8.23 28.52
N LYS A 248 36.85 -9.02 27.86
CA LYS A 248 37.23 -10.35 27.36
C LYS A 248 37.92 -10.23 26.00
N LYS A 249 38.95 -11.06 25.81
CA LYS A 249 39.58 -11.27 24.49
C LYS A 249 38.63 -12.06 23.59
N VAL A 250 38.55 -11.65 22.33
CA VAL A 250 37.80 -12.31 21.26
C VAL A 250 38.72 -12.60 20.10
N THR A 251 38.49 -13.74 19.43
CA THR A 251 39.08 -14.01 18.12
C THR A 251 38.13 -13.50 17.04
N ILE A 252 38.69 -13.01 15.95
CA ILE A 252 37.95 -12.44 14.82
C ILE A 252 38.40 -13.17 13.57
N ASN A 253 37.43 -13.76 12.87
CA ASN A 253 37.68 -14.48 11.62
C ASN A 253 37.09 -13.80 10.37
N MET A 254 36.24 -12.79 10.55
CA MET A 254 35.65 -12.03 9.44
C MET A 254 35.49 -10.55 9.80
N GLN A 255 35.67 -9.70 8.80
CA GLN A 255 35.38 -8.28 8.85
C GLN A 255 34.32 -7.95 7.79
N ALA A 256 33.41 -7.04 8.11
CA ALA A 256 32.43 -6.53 7.16
C ALA A 256 32.44 -5.01 7.13
N THR A 257 32.36 -4.44 5.93
CA THR A 257 32.24 -2.99 5.73
C THR A 257 30.88 -2.71 5.12
N ARG A 258 30.06 -1.94 5.84
CA ARG A 258 28.76 -1.48 5.35
C ARG A 258 28.93 -0.11 4.70
N GLN A 259 28.35 0.08 3.52
CA GLN A 259 28.38 1.38 2.86
C GLN A 259 27.78 2.46 3.77
N GLY A 260 28.49 3.58 3.92
CA GLY A 260 28.11 4.68 4.80
C GLY A 260 28.56 4.54 6.26
N THR A 261 29.32 3.50 6.62
CA THR A 261 29.95 3.40 7.95
C THR A 261 31.47 3.49 7.85
N LYS A 262 32.08 4.31 8.71
CA LYS A 262 33.56 4.41 8.81
C LYS A 262 34.16 3.20 9.52
N THR A 263 33.54 2.76 10.62
CA THR A 263 34.02 1.63 11.40
C THR A 263 33.39 0.32 10.90
N PRO A 264 34.20 -0.73 10.65
CA PRO A 264 33.69 -2.02 10.21
C PRO A 264 33.00 -2.79 11.34
N TYR A 265 32.33 -3.88 10.96
CA TYR A 265 31.81 -4.90 11.86
C TYR A 265 32.74 -6.12 11.86
N TYR A 266 32.76 -6.86 12.96
CA TYR A 266 33.63 -8.03 13.14
C TYR A 266 32.84 -9.22 13.65
N ARG A 267 33.08 -10.41 13.08
CA ARG A 267 32.55 -11.68 13.58
C ARG A 267 33.48 -12.23 14.64
N CYS A 268 33.00 -12.28 15.87
CA CYS A 268 33.79 -12.62 17.04
C CYS A 268 33.49 -14.03 17.53
N SER A 269 34.49 -14.67 18.12
CA SER A 269 34.37 -15.93 18.84
C SER A 269 35.10 -15.86 20.19
N VAL A 270 34.63 -16.64 21.16
CA VAL A 270 35.26 -16.83 22.47
C VAL A 270 35.44 -18.33 22.68
N SER A 271 36.67 -18.74 23.00
CA SER A 271 37.04 -20.16 23.13
C SER A 271 36.62 -21.00 21.91
N GLY A 272 36.83 -20.46 20.70
CA GLY A 272 36.46 -21.10 19.43
C GLY A 272 34.97 -21.05 19.07
N LYS A 273 34.08 -20.63 19.98
CA LYS A 273 32.63 -20.57 19.74
C LYS A 273 32.22 -19.20 19.19
N ASN A 274 31.54 -19.18 18.05
CA ASN A 274 31.03 -17.95 17.44
C ASN A 274 29.97 -17.29 18.33
N ILE A 275 30.20 -16.03 18.70
CA ILE A 275 29.27 -15.24 19.52
C ILE A 275 28.50 -14.18 18.71
N GLY A 276 28.90 -13.93 17.46
CA GLY A 276 28.20 -13.07 16.51
C GLY A 276 29.02 -11.90 15.97
N TRP A 277 28.35 -11.04 15.20
CA TRP A 277 28.86 -9.79 14.65
C TRP A 277 28.65 -8.63 15.61
N ILE A 278 29.68 -7.82 15.82
CA ILE A 278 29.61 -6.58 16.61
C ILE A 278 30.20 -5.40 15.82
N TYR A 279 29.75 -4.19 16.14
CA TYR A 279 30.34 -2.96 15.61
C TYR A 279 31.75 -2.77 16.17
N GLY A 280 32.72 -2.45 15.31
CA GLY A 280 34.13 -2.36 15.70
C GLY A 280 34.43 -1.33 16.77
N GLY A 281 33.56 -0.32 16.97
CA GLY A 281 33.70 0.65 18.05
C GLY A 281 33.54 0.06 19.45
N ALA A 282 33.04 -1.17 19.57
CA ALA A 282 32.96 -1.91 20.83
C ALA A 282 34.20 -2.78 21.12
N LEU A 283 35.24 -2.68 20.28
CA LEU A 283 36.47 -3.47 20.38
C LEU A 283 37.70 -2.55 20.43
N SER A 284 38.75 -2.97 21.14
CA SER A 284 40.06 -2.31 21.22
C SER A 284 41.20 -3.33 21.13
N ASN A 285 42.44 -2.85 21.15
CA ASN A 285 43.65 -3.68 21.19
C ASN A 285 43.71 -4.73 20.06
N PHE A 286 43.41 -4.31 18.84
CA PHE A 286 43.47 -5.18 17.67
C PHE A 286 44.91 -5.68 17.44
N ARG A 287 45.07 -7.00 17.30
CA ARG A 287 46.32 -7.68 16.95
C ARG A 287 46.06 -8.70 15.84
#